data_AF-A0AAV5TH85-F1
#
_entry.id   AF-A0AAV5TH85-F1
#
_cell.length_a   1.000
_cell.length_b   1.000
_cell.length_c   1.000
_cell.angle_alpha   90.00
_cell.angle_beta   90.00
_cell.angle_gamma   90.00
#
_symmetry.space_group_name_H-M   'P 1'
#
loop_
_entity.id
_entity.type
_entity.pdbx_description
1 polymer ?
#
loop_
_entity_poly.entity_id
_entity_poly.type
_entity_poly.pdbx_seq_one_letter_code
_entity_poly.pdbx_strand_id
1 'polypeptide(L)'
;LFRVIFSIYRQFYVYFVLAFGPINIIANLLSMFILKRKELRGAYSYLFLCMTLDHTIVVVFLVFTVIRSKFWSMCDPNNNTLALAIFKIISESAMDILRAHSSWIAVMIASLRYLAMRHPGFREPSLSRGLIWCCLSLLILLAASTTVFMSTSIQWVPLSSVCSITNDVIVATVRESNWVYYNDCMLLRSTYFISGILHNGLPCLLLFVLSVLLLKQATIIRGNFRDKNNYSEHNLVPMNE
;
A
#
# COMPACT_ATOMS: atom_id res chain seq x y z
N LEU A 1 19.96 -20.58 17.32
CA LEU A 1 18.72 -19.84 17.67
C LEU A 1 18.19 -18.99 16.52
N PHE A 2 18.92 -17.95 16.04
CA PHE A 2 18.45 -17.02 14.99
C PHE A 2 18.00 -17.68 13.67
N ARG A 3 18.69 -18.72 13.20
CA ARG A 3 18.27 -19.47 12.00
C ARG A 3 16.97 -20.27 12.19
N VAL A 4 16.69 -20.72 13.41
CA VAL A 4 15.51 -21.56 13.74
C VAL A 4 14.24 -20.69 13.78
N ILE A 5 14.15 -19.76 14.73
CA ILE A 5 14.08 -18.33 14.38
C ILE A 5 13.37 -17.98 13.07
N PHE A 6 14.22 -17.53 12.16
CA PHE A 6 13.91 -17.14 10.80
C PHE A 6 13.18 -18.22 9.99
N SER A 7 13.54 -19.50 10.16
CA SER A 7 12.88 -20.60 9.44
C SER A 7 11.41 -20.77 9.85
N ILE A 8 11.13 -20.75 11.16
CA ILE A 8 9.76 -20.83 11.71
C ILE A 8 8.95 -19.64 11.22
N TYR A 9 9.52 -18.42 11.31
CA TYR A 9 8.87 -17.22 10.82
C TYR A 9 8.54 -17.29 9.33
N ARG A 10 9.48 -17.75 8.49
CA ARG A 10 9.26 -17.90 7.05
C ARG A 10 8.13 -18.89 6.75
N GLN A 11 8.09 -20.02 7.45
CA GLN A 11 7.03 -21.01 7.27
C GLN A 11 5.67 -20.43 7.69
N PHE A 12 5.60 -19.82 8.87
CA PHE A 12 4.40 -19.15 9.36
C PHE A 12 3.90 -18.09 8.36
N TYR A 13 4.78 -17.22 7.89
CA TYR A 13 4.47 -16.17 6.91
C TYR A 13 3.84 -16.74 5.63
N VAL A 14 4.42 -17.83 5.08
CA VAL A 14 3.89 -18.47 3.87
C VAL A 14 2.46 -18.98 4.10
N TYR A 15 2.22 -19.73 5.17
CA TYR A 15 0.88 -20.24 5.46
C TYR A 15 -0.12 -19.13 5.78
N PHE A 16 0.33 -18.09 6.49
CA PHE A 16 -0.48 -16.92 6.79
C PHE A 16 -0.93 -16.22 5.50
N VAL A 17 -0.03 -15.95 4.57
CA VAL A 17 -0.37 -15.32 3.28
C VAL A 17 -1.31 -16.20 2.46
N LEU A 18 -1.07 -17.52 2.41
CA LEU A 18 -1.92 -18.44 1.64
C LEU A 18 -3.32 -18.57 2.23
N ALA A 19 -3.48 -18.49 3.55
CA ALA A 19 -4.79 -18.55 4.20
C ALA A 19 -5.54 -17.21 4.15
N PHE A 20 -4.88 -16.12 4.56
CA PHE A 20 -5.53 -14.80 4.68
C PHE A 20 -5.55 -14.02 3.37
N GLY A 21 -4.68 -14.30 2.41
CA GLY A 21 -4.64 -13.65 1.11
C GLY A 21 -5.96 -13.76 0.35
N PRO A 22 -6.50 -14.98 0.11
CA PRO A 22 -7.79 -15.16 -0.55
C PRO A 22 -8.95 -14.49 0.20
N ILE A 23 -8.96 -14.57 1.54
CA ILE A 23 -9.98 -13.92 2.37
C ILE A 23 -9.94 -12.40 2.17
N ASN A 24 -8.74 -11.81 2.15
CA ASN A 24 -8.55 -10.37 1.94
C ASN A 24 -8.95 -9.94 0.53
N ILE A 25 -8.64 -10.74 -0.50
CA ILE A 25 -9.11 -10.50 -1.87
C ILE A 25 -10.65 -10.48 -1.92
N ILE A 26 -11.32 -11.47 -1.33
CA ILE A 26 -12.78 -11.53 -1.30
C ILE A 26 -13.35 -10.32 -0.55
N ALA A 27 -12.79 -9.98 0.62
CA ALA A 27 -13.22 -8.84 1.42
C ALA A 27 -13.08 -7.50 0.65
N ASN A 28 -11.99 -7.31 -0.09
CA ASN A 28 -11.79 -6.10 -0.90
C ASN A 28 -12.71 -6.07 -2.12
N LEU A 29 -12.99 -7.21 -2.77
CA LEU A 29 -13.97 -7.31 -3.86
C LEU A 29 -15.38 -6.95 -3.38
N LEU A 30 -15.78 -7.45 -2.21
CA LEU A 30 -17.05 -7.08 -1.57
C LEU A 30 -17.08 -5.59 -1.23
N SER A 31 -15.99 -5.04 -0.70
CA SER A 31 -15.87 -3.62 -0.40
C SER A 31 -16.01 -2.76 -1.65
N MET A 32 -15.35 -3.12 -2.75
CA MET A 32 -15.50 -2.44 -4.04
C MET A 32 -16.93 -2.53 -4.58
N PHE A 33 -17.61 -3.67 -4.41
CA PHE A 33 -19.01 -3.82 -4.81
C PHE A 33 -19.94 -2.91 -4.00
N ILE A 34 -19.74 -2.84 -2.68
CA ILE A 34 -20.52 -1.96 -1.78
C ILE A 34 -20.30 -0.49 -2.13
N LEU A 35 -19.04 -0.06 -2.32
CA LEU A 35 -18.68 1.33 -2.64
C LEU A 35 -19.23 1.81 -4.00
N LYS A 36 -19.55 0.89 -4.92
CA LYS A 36 -20.17 1.22 -6.22
C LYS A 36 -21.68 1.50 -6.12
N ARG A 37 -22.34 1.19 -5.00
CA ARG A 37 -23.79 1.42 -4.82
C ARG A 37 -24.11 2.91 -4.89
N LYS A 38 -25.25 3.25 -5.52
CA LYS A 38 -25.65 4.65 -5.79
C LYS A 38 -25.75 5.50 -4.53
N GLU A 39 -26.21 4.90 -3.43
CA GLU A 39 -26.39 5.56 -2.12
C GLU A 39 -25.07 6.02 -1.48
N LEU A 40 -23.96 5.36 -1.83
CA LEU A 40 -22.62 5.68 -1.31
C LEU A 40 -21.78 6.47 -2.30
N ARG A 41 -22.34 6.98 -3.41
CA ARG A 41 -21.57 7.77 -4.38
C ARG A 41 -21.23 9.16 -3.83
N GLY A 42 -20.04 9.28 -3.26
CA GLY A 42 -19.41 10.53 -2.86
C GLY A 42 -17.93 10.56 -3.26
N ALA A 43 -17.28 11.72 -3.17
CA ALA A 43 -15.87 11.87 -3.54
C ALA A 43 -14.94 10.92 -2.75
N TYR A 44 -15.24 10.72 -1.45
CA TYR A 44 -14.50 9.78 -0.60
C TYR A 44 -14.63 8.33 -1.04
N SER A 45 -15.80 7.92 -1.51
CA SER A 45 -16.05 6.52 -1.87
C SER A 45 -15.20 6.06 -3.05
N TYR A 46 -14.87 6.96 -3.97
CA TYR A 46 -13.95 6.67 -5.06
C TYR A 46 -12.49 6.60 -4.60
N LEU A 47 -12.08 7.44 -3.64
CA LEU A 47 -10.75 7.31 -3.02
C LEU A 47 -10.63 5.97 -2.26
N PHE A 48 -11.66 5.57 -1.52
CA PHE A 48 -11.71 4.24 -0.90
C PHE A 48 -11.73 3.10 -1.94
N LEU A 49 -12.38 3.30 -3.09
CA LEU A 49 -12.38 2.34 -4.18
C LEU A 49 -10.98 2.19 -4.80
N CYS A 50 -10.24 3.29 -5.02
CA CYS A 50 -8.85 3.25 -5.46
C CYS A 50 -7.96 2.54 -4.43
N MET A 51 -8.09 2.88 -3.15
CA MET A 51 -7.33 2.24 -2.07
C MET A 51 -7.59 0.73 -1.97
N THR A 52 -8.85 0.30 -2.08
CA THR A 52 -9.22 -1.12 -2.06
C THR A 52 -8.76 -1.86 -3.31
N LEU A 53 -8.76 -1.20 -4.48
CA LEU A 53 -8.17 -1.74 -5.71
C LEU A 53 -6.66 -1.96 -5.56
N ASP A 54 -5.92 -0.96 -5.06
CA ASP A 54 -4.48 -1.05 -4.81
C ASP A 54 -4.17 -2.24 -3.89
N HIS A 55 -4.85 -2.32 -2.75
CA HIS A 55 -4.67 -3.44 -1.82
C HIS A 55 -5.01 -4.80 -2.44
N THR A 56 -6.05 -4.88 -3.27
CA THR A 56 -6.40 -6.13 -3.95
C THR A 56 -5.27 -6.58 -4.87
N ILE A 57 -4.74 -5.68 -5.70
CA ILE A 57 -3.63 -5.98 -6.62
C ILE A 57 -2.38 -6.41 -5.84
N VAL A 58 -2.03 -5.68 -4.77
CA VAL A 58 -0.90 -6.02 -3.90
C VAL A 58 -1.05 -7.44 -3.33
N VAL A 59 -2.22 -7.78 -2.79
CA VAL A 59 -2.45 -9.11 -2.19
C VAL A 59 -2.42 -10.20 -3.26
N VAL A 60 -2.95 -9.96 -4.45
CA VAL A 60 -2.88 -10.91 -5.57
C VAL A 60 -1.42 -11.19 -5.96
N PHE A 61 -0.61 -10.15 -6.13
CA PHE A 61 0.83 -10.32 -6.42
C PHE A 61 1.58 -11.01 -5.28
N LEU A 62 1.24 -10.70 -4.03
CA LEU A 62 1.85 -11.33 -2.86
C LEU A 62 1.52 -12.83 -2.80
N VAL A 63 0.25 -13.21 -2.97
CA VAL A 63 -0.17 -14.62 -2.99
C VAL A 63 0.52 -15.37 -4.13
N PHE A 64 0.54 -14.80 -5.34
CA PHE A 64 1.22 -15.43 -6.47
C PHE A 64 2.72 -15.61 -6.22
N THR A 65 3.38 -14.60 -5.66
CA THR A 65 4.82 -14.66 -5.30
C THR A 65 5.09 -15.75 -4.28
N VAL A 66 4.25 -15.86 -3.25
CA VAL A 66 4.37 -16.90 -2.22
C VAL A 66 4.14 -18.30 -2.81
N ILE A 67 3.09 -18.47 -3.63
CA ILE A 67 2.81 -19.74 -4.31
C ILE A 67 4.02 -20.19 -5.13
N ARG A 68 4.55 -19.29 -5.97
CA ARG A 68 5.75 -19.56 -6.78
C ARG A 68 6.95 -19.92 -5.89
N SER A 69 7.19 -19.16 -4.82
CA SER A 69 8.35 -19.40 -3.96
C SER A 69 8.30 -20.75 -3.20
N LYS A 70 7.11 -21.27 -2.94
CA LYS A 70 6.91 -22.45 -2.09
C LYS A 70 6.61 -23.73 -2.86
N PHE A 71 5.80 -23.65 -3.91
CA PHE A 71 5.31 -24.81 -4.65
C PHE A 71 6.06 -25.06 -5.95
N TRP A 72 6.74 -24.06 -6.50
CA TRP A 72 7.53 -24.24 -7.71
C TRP A 72 9.00 -24.42 -7.36
N SER A 73 9.60 -25.49 -7.87
CA SER A 73 11.02 -25.75 -7.68
C SER A 73 11.83 -24.65 -8.36
N MET A 74 12.65 -23.94 -7.59
CA MET A 74 13.65 -23.00 -8.12
C MET A 74 14.68 -23.72 -9.03
N CYS A 75 14.80 -25.03 -8.90
CA CYS A 75 15.74 -25.87 -9.65
C CYS A 75 15.14 -26.52 -10.89
N ASP A 76 13.93 -26.12 -11.29
CA ASP A 76 13.34 -26.50 -12.58
C ASP A 76 13.57 -25.37 -13.60
N PRO A 77 14.22 -25.64 -14.75
CA PRO A 77 14.44 -24.62 -15.77
C PRO A 77 13.12 -24.04 -16.33
N ASN A 78 12.03 -24.83 -16.37
CA ASN A 78 10.72 -24.34 -16.81
C ASN A 78 10.13 -23.29 -15.87
N ASN A 79 10.57 -23.26 -14.62
CA ASN A 79 10.16 -22.28 -13.61
C ASN A 79 11.02 -21.01 -13.60
N ASN A 80 12.04 -20.91 -14.46
CA ASN A 80 12.96 -19.75 -14.53
C ASN A 80 13.05 -19.18 -15.95
N THR A 81 11.88 -18.96 -16.56
CA THR A 81 11.75 -18.33 -17.88
C THR A 81 11.85 -16.81 -17.79
N LEU A 82 12.19 -16.17 -18.91
CA LEU A 82 12.23 -14.71 -19.04
C LEU A 82 10.88 -14.06 -18.66
N ALA A 83 9.76 -14.66 -19.08
CA ALA A 83 8.42 -14.17 -18.75
C ALA A 83 8.17 -14.14 -17.23
N LEU A 84 8.61 -15.17 -16.51
CA LEU A 84 8.51 -15.22 -15.05
C LEU A 84 9.45 -14.22 -14.36
N ALA A 85 10.62 -13.96 -14.92
CA ALA A 85 11.54 -12.94 -14.42
C ALA A 85 10.97 -11.51 -14.61
N ILE A 86 10.40 -11.22 -15.78
CA ILE A 86 9.70 -9.95 -16.06
C ILE A 86 8.51 -9.79 -15.10
N PHE A 87 7.67 -10.84 -14.98
CA PHE A 87 6.56 -10.82 -14.05
C PHE A 87 7.02 -10.53 -12.62
N LYS A 88 8.12 -11.15 -12.17
CA LYS A 88 8.66 -10.93 -10.83
C LYS A 88 9.02 -9.46 -10.60
N ILE A 89 9.80 -8.84 -11.49
CA ILE A 89 10.17 -7.41 -11.39
C ILE A 89 8.93 -6.52 -11.35
N ILE A 90 7.97 -6.77 -12.24
CA ILE A 90 6.71 -6.00 -12.29
C ILE A 90 5.94 -6.16 -10.98
N SER A 91 5.79 -7.39 -10.49
CA SER A 91 5.03 -7.68 -9.27
C SER A 91 5.67 -7.05 -8.04
N GLU A 92 7.00 -7.14 -7.87
CA GLU A 92 7.73 -6.55 -6.75
C GLU A 92 7.64 -5.02 -6.79
N SER A 93 7.89 -4.41 -7.95
CA SER A 93 7.80 -2.96 -8.13
C SER A 93 6.37 -2.44 -7.90
N ALA A 94 5.37 -3.13 -8.46
CA ALA A 94 3.98 -2.75 -8.31
C ALA A 94 3.50 -2.89 -6.86
N MET A 95 3.91 -3.94 -6.14
CA MET A 95 3.55 -4.11 -4.73
C MET A 95 4.02 -2.93 -3.87
N ASP A 96 5.26 -2.47 -4.07
CA ASP A 96 5.81 -1.34 -3.31
C ASP A 96 5.12 -0.02 -3.67
N ILE A 97 4.92 0.25 -4.97
CA ILE A 97 4.25 1.47 -5.45
C ILE A 97 2.80 1.54 -4.97
N LEU A 98 2.04 0.45 -5.10
CA LEU A 98 0.63 0.42 -4.75
C LEU A 98 0.40 0.47 -3.24
N ARG A 99 1.29 -0.12 -2.44
CA ARG A 99 1.27 0.03 -0.97
C ARG A 99 1.56 1.47 -0.54
N ALA A 100 2.53 2.11 -1.19
CA ALA A 100 2.80 3.53 -0.96
C ALA A 100 1.61 4.39 -1.37
N HIS A 101 1.04 4.14 -2.54
CA HIS A 101 -0.11 4.87 -3.09
C HIS A 101 -1.33 4.77 -2.18
N SER A 102 -1.67 3.57 -1.69
CA SER A 102 -2.78 3.40 -0.75
C SER A 102 -2.56 4.19 0.55
N SER A 103 -1.33 4.26 1.05
CA SER A 103 -0.95 5.06 2.23
C SER A 103 -1.11 6.57 1.97
N TRP A 104 -0.70 7.04 0.79
CA TRP A 104 -0.89 8.44 0.37
C TRP A 104 -2.36 8.81 0.17
N ILE A 105 -3.18 7.90 -0.38
CA ILE A 105 -4.63 8.09 -0.44
C ILE A 105 -5.21 8.20 0.98
N ALA A 106 -4.74 7.39 1.92
CA ALA A 106 -5.19 7.49 3.31
C ALA A 106 -4.86 8.86 3.92
N VAL A 107 -3.65 9.39 3.68
CA VAL A 107 -3.27 10.76 4.08
C VAL A 107 -4.20 11.80 3.46
N MET A 108 -4.51 11.68 2.16
CA MET A 108 -5.44 12.58 1.48
C MET A 108 -6.84 12.54 2.12
N ILE A 109 -7.39 11.35 2.37
CA ILE A 109 -8.69 11.19 3.02
C ILE A 109 -8.69 11.81 4.41
N ALA A 110 -7.67 11.52 5.23
CA ALA A 110 -7.55 12.07 6.58
C ALA A 110 -7.44 13.61 6.57
N SER A 111 -6.70 14.16 5.62
CA SER A 111 -6.55 15.62 5.43
C SER A 111 -7.88 16.27 5.05
N LEU A 112 -8.60 15.69 4.09
CA LEU A 112 -9.92 16.17 3.67
C LEU A 112 -10.94 16.12 4.80
N ARG A 113 -10.94 15.03 5.59
CA ARG A 113 -11.78 14.90 6.79
C ARG A 113 -11.45 15.96 7.83
N TYR A 114 -10.16 16.22 8.06
CA TYR A 114 -9.73 17.24 9.01
C TYR A 114 -10.18 18.64 8.59
N LEU A 115 -10.00 19.00 7.31
CA LEU A 115 -10.46 20.27 6.76
C LEU A 115 -11.98 20.42 6.85
N ALA A 116 -12.73 19.37 6.55
CA ALA A 116 -14.19 19.36 6.66
C ALA A 116 -14.67 19.60 8.10
N MET A 117 -13.98 19.06 9.11
CA MET A 117 -14.31 19.27 10.53
C MET A 117 -13.86 20.63 11.07
N ARG A 118 -12.77 21.19 10.55
CA ARG A 118 -12.22 22.45 11.03
C ARG A 118 -12.91 23.67 10.44
N HIS A 119 -13.32 23.61 9.19
CA HIS A 119 -13.87 24.75 8.46
C HIS A 119 -15.35 24.55 8.15
N PRO A 120 -16.27 25.16 8.93
CA PRO A 120 -17.69 25.17 8.58
C PRO A 120 -17.87 25.90 7.24
N GLY A 121 -18.25 25.16 6.20
CA GLY A 121 -18.32 25.65 4.81
C GLY A 121 -17.27 25.05 3.87
N PHE A 122 -16.40 24.16 4.36
CA PHE A 122 -15.53 23.36 3.48
C PHE A 122 -16.39 22.53 2.53
N ARG A 123 -16.24 22.80 1.23
CA ARG A 123 -16.90 22.02 0.19
C ARG A 123 -15.99 20.86 -0.19
N GLU A 124 -16.50 19.65 -0.01
CA GLU A 124 -15.80 18.46 -0.44
C GLU A 124 -15.37 18.57 -1.92
N PRO A 125 -14.15 18.11 -2.26
CA PRO A 125 -13.69 18.16 -3.64
C PRO A 125 -14.65 17.39 -4.54
N SER A 126 -14.86 17.90 -5.76
CA SER A 126 -15.63 17.15 -6.75
C SER A 126 -14.92 15.84 -7.09
N LEU A 127 -15.69 14.84 -7.55
CA LEU A 127 -15.18 13.54 -7.97
C LEU A 127 -13.98 13.67 -8.92
N SER A 128 -14.11 14.51 -9.95
CA SER A 128 -13.06 14.75 -10.94
C SER A 128 -11.76 15.22 -10.28
N ARG A 129 -11.82 16.16 -9.32
CA ARG A 129 -10.62 16.64 -8.62
C ARG A 129 -9.99 15.56 -7.74
N GLY A 130 -10.81 14.79 -7.03
CA GLY A 130 -10.33 13.67 -6.22
C GLY A 130 -9.58 12.63 -7.05
N LEU A 131 -10.13 12.26 -8.22
CA LEU A 131 -9.48 11.35 -9.16
C LEU A 131 -8.20 11.93 -9.75
N ILE A 132 -8.17 13.22 -10.11
CA ILE A 132 -6.96 13.88 -10.60
C ILE A 132 -5.85 13.82 -9.55
N TRP A 133 -6.15 14.11 -8.28
CA TRP A 133 -5.16 14.02 -7.21
C TRP A 133 -4.66 12.59 -6.98
N CYS A 134 -5.56 11.60 -7.05
CA CYS A 134 -5.19 10.19 -6.98
C CYS A 134 -4.23 9.81 -8.12
N CYS A 135 -4.60 10.10 -9.37
CA CYS A 135 -3.75 9.83 -10.54
C CYS A 135 -2.40 10.55 -10.45
N LEU A 136 -2.40 11.81 -10.01
CA LEU A 136 -1.16 12.58 -9.83
C LEU A 136 -0.26 11.95 -8.77
N SER A 137 -0.83 11.50 -7.64
CA SER A 137 -0.07 10.83 -6.58
C SER A 137 0.54 9.51 -7.07
N LEU A 138 -0.20 8.73 -7.85
CA LEU A 138 0.32 7.51 -8.47
C LEU A 138 1.45 7.82 -9.46
N LEU A 139 1.30 8.86 -10.29
CA LEU A 139 2.30 9.27 -11.26
C LEU A 139 3.61 9.70 -10.58
N ILE A 140 3.51 10.47 -9.48
CA ILE A 140 4.67 10.87 -8.67
C ILE A 140 5.39 9.64 -8.10
N LEU A 141 4.63 8.67 -7.57
CA LEU A 141 5.20 7.44 -7.01
C LEU A 141 5.85 6.56 -8.10
N LEU A 142 5.26 6.48 -9.29
CA LEU A 142 5.84 5.80 -10.44
C LEU A 142 7.16 6.44 -10.86
N ALA A 143 7.19 7.77 -10.98
CA ALA A 143 8.41 8.51 -11.32
C ALA A 143 9.51 8.30 -10.25
N ALA A 144 9.16 8.44 -8.98
CA ALA A 144 10.09 8.21 -7.86
C ALA A 144 10.64 6.77 -7.85
N SER A 145 9.77 5.79 -8.10
CA SER A 145 10.11 4.36 -8.09
C SER A 145 10.92 3.89 -9.30
N THR A 146 11.13 4.76 -10.29
CA THR A 146 12.02 4.45 -11.43
C THR A 146 13.42 4.09 -10.94
N THR A 147 13.91 4.76 -9.89
CA THR A 147 15.21 4.43 -9.27
C THR A 147 15.23 3.03 -8.65
N VAL A 148 14.14 2.62 -8.02
CA VAL A 148 13.95 1.27 -7.44
C VAL A 148 13.95 0.24 -8.57
N PHE A 149 13.24 0.50 -9.66
CA PHE A 149 13.23 -0.39 -10.83
C PHE A 149 14.64 -0.55 -11.42
N MET A 150 15.38 0.54 -11.59
CA MET A 150 16.76 0.53 -12.11
C MET A 150 17.75 -0.23 -11.20
N SER A 151 17.41 -0.43 -9.93
CA SER A 151 18.23 -1.22 -9.00
C SER A 151 18.14 -2.73 -9.24
N THR A 152 17.21 -3.18 -10.09
CA THR A 152 17.02 -4.59 -10.43
C THR A 152 17.35 -4.86 -11.89
N SER A 153 17.94 -6.01 -12.19
CA SER A 153 18.17 -6.46 -13.57
C SER A 153 17.91 -7.95 -13.75
N ILE A 154 17.53 -8.32 -14.97
CA ILE A 154 17.42 -9.73 -15.37
C ILE A 154 18.81 -10.17 -15.82
N GLN A 155 19.33 -11.19 -15.16
CA GLN A 155 20.63 -11.80 -15.46
C GLN A 155 20.44 -13.25 -15.88
N TRP A 156 21.17 -13.64 -16.93
CA TRP A 156 21.24 -15.02 -17.39
C TRP A 156 22.36 -15.71 -16.62
N VAL A 157 22.00 -16.71 -15.81
CA VAL A 157 22.97 -17.42 -14.97
C VAL A 157 22.83 -18.93 -15.16
N PRO A 158 23.94 -19.67 -15.04
CA PRO A 158 23.90 -21.12 -15.07
C PRO A 158 23.10 -21.65 -13.87
N LEU A 159 22.15 -22.56 -14.11
CA LEU A 159 21.34 -23.17 -13.05
C LEU A 159 22.21 -23.93 -12.04
N SER A 160 23.36 -24.47 -12.50
CA SER A 160 24.39 -25.11 -11.67
C SER A 160 24.96 -24.20 -10.57
N SER A 161 24.91 -22.87 -10.76
CA SER A 161 25.38 -21.89 -9.77
C SER A 161 24.41 -21.68 -8.60
N VAL A 162 23.13 -22.00 -8.80
CA VAL A 162 22.06 -21.81 -7.80
C VAL A 162 21.61 -23.15 -7.22
N CYS A 163 21.63 -24.19 -8.04
CA CYS A 163 21.23 -25.55 -7.72
C CYS A 163 22.41 -26.47 -8.01
N SER A 164 22.73 -27.39 -7.10
CA SER A 164 23.82 -28.38 -7.28
C SER A 164 23.46 -29.44 -8.34
N ILE A 165 23.28 -29.02 -9.59
CA ILE A 165 22.89 -29.84 -10.74
C ILE A 165 24.05 -29.85 -11.73
N THR A 166 24.29 -31.00 -12.36
CA THR A 166 25.36 -31.24 -13.33
C THR A 166 25.10 -30.65 -14.72
N ASN A 167 23.83 -30.38 -15.07
CA ASN A 167 23.47 -29.84 -16.38
C ASN A 167 23.44 -28.30 -16.35
N ASP A 168 24.27 -27.69 -17.17
CA ASP A 168 24.45 -26.24 -17.18
C ASP A 168 23.43 -25.54 -18.09
N VAL A 169 22.18 -25.51 -17.65
CA VAL A 169 21.11 -24.77 -18.34
C VAL A 169 21.14 -23.31 -17.88
N ILE A 170 21.21 -22.38 -18.83
CA ILE A 170 21.17 -20.94 -18.53
C ILE A 170 19.71 -20.52 -18.29
N VAL A 171 19.45 -19.88 -17.16
CA VAL A 171 18.10 -19.44 -16.77
C VAL A 171 18.06 -17.95 -16.47
N ALA A 172 16.89 -17.32 -16.69
CA ALA A 172 16.69 -15.91 -16.41
C ALA A 172 16.32 -15.70 -14.93
N THR A 173 17.09 -14.89 -14.22
CA THR A 173 16.86 -14.61 -12.79
C THR A 173 16.91 -13.11 -12.52
N VAL A 174 16.09 -12.66 -11.58
CA VAL A 174 16.10 -11.27 -11.12
C VAL A 174 17.15 -11.13 -10.03
N ARG A 175 18.12 -10.24 -10.25
CA ARG A 175 19.20 -9.91 -9.31
C ARG A 175 19.35 -8.40 -9.18
N GLU A 176 20.09 -7.98 -8.18
CA GLU A 176 20.53 -6.59 -8.07
C GLU A 176 21.37 -6.22 -9.29
N SER A 177 21.10 -5.03 -9.82
CA SER A 177 21.80 -4.49 -10.96
C SER A 177 23.21 -4.04 -10.56
N ASN A 178 24.23 -4.31 -11.38
CA ASN A 178 25.59 -3.84 -11.10
C ASN A 178 25.66 -2.31 -10.98
N TRP A 179 24.78 -1.59 -11.69
CA TRP A 179 24.60 -0.14 -11.64
C TRP A 179 24.37 0.41 -10.23
N VAL A 180 23.83 -0.41 -9.32
CA VAL A 180 23.57 -0.07 -7.92
C VAL A 180 24.84 0.33 -7.17
N TYR A 181 25.98 -0.26 -7.55
CA TYR A 181 27.26 -0.08 -6.88
C TYR A 181 28.15 0.99 -7.53
N TYR A 182 27.72 1.58 -8.64
CA TYR A 182 28.46 2.67 -9.29
C TYR A 182 28.22 4.01 -8.56
N ASN A 183 29.19 4.92 -8.72
CA ASN A 183 29.13 6.32 -8.25
C ASN A 183 28.73 6.41 -6.76
N ASP A 184 29.59 5.86 -5.88
CA ASP A 184 29.40 5.82 -4.41
C ASP A 184 28.05 5.22 -3.95
N CYS A 185 27.55 4.24 -4.70
CA CYS A 185 26.26 3.60 -4.45
C CYS A 185 25.09 4.60 -4.40
N MET A 186 25.17 5.69 -5.19
CA MET A 186 24.15 6.74 -5.22
C MET A 186 22.76 6.20 -5.53
N LEU A 187 22.67 5.24 -6.47
CA LEU A 187 21.40 4.59 -6.83
C LEU A 187 20.84 3.82 -5.63
N LEU A 188 21.67 3.04 -4.93
CA LEU A 188 21.28 2.31 -3.72
C LEU A 188 20.76 3.24 -2.63
N ARG A 189 21.48 4.32 -2.35
CA ARG A 189 21.09 5.34 -1.35
C ARG A 189 19.76 5.99 -1.71
N SER A 190 19.55 6.30 -2.99
CA SER A 190 18.30 6.89 -3.49
C SER A 190 17.13 5.91 -3.37
N THR A 191 17.34 4.64 -3.73
CA THR A 191 16.36 3.56 -3.57
C THR A 191 15.93 3.39 -2.11
N TYR A 192 16.88 3.36 -1.17
CA TYR A 192 16.56 3.28 0.26
C TYR A 192 15.89 4.55 0.78
N PHE A 193 16.28 5.72 0.31
CA PHE A 193 15.62 6.98 0.70
C PHE A 193 14.16 7.00 0.24
N ILE A 194 13.88 6.63 -1.01
CA ILE A 194 12.52 6.62 -1.56
C ILE A 194 11.68 5.53 -0.89
N SER A 195 12.18 4.30 -0.79
CA SER A 195 11.45 3.20 -0.16
C SER A 195 11.26 3.42 1.36
N GLY A 196 12.26 3.96 2.04
CA GLY A 196 12.20 4.23 3.47
C GLY A 196 11.32 5.42 3.83
N ILE A 197 11.57 6.58 3.21
CA ILE A 197 10.93 7.83 3.60
C ILE A 197 9.64 8.07 2.80
N LEU A 198 9.70 8.03 1.47
CA LEU A 198 8.54 8.42 0.64
C LEU A 198 7.42 7.37 0.68
N HIS A 199 7.78 6.08 0.63
CA HIS A 199 6.79 5.00 0.60
C HIS A 199 6.22 4.69 1.98
N ASN A 200 7.03 4.78 3.04
CA ASN A 200 6.65 4.33 4.38
C ASN A 200 6.69 5.46 5.41
N GLY A 201 7.86 6.04 5.69
CA GLY A 201 8.06 6.93 6.83
C GLY A 201 7.18 8.19 6.83
N LEU A 202 7.16 8.92 5.72
CA LEU A 202 6.42 10.17 5.58
C LEU A 202 4.90 9.98 5.64
N PRO A 203 4.27 9.09 4.85
CA PRO A 203 2.82 8.90 4.94
C PRO A 203 2.38 8.38 6.31
N CYS A 204 3.15 7.49 6.95
CA CYS A 204 2.83 7.02 8.31
C CYS A 204 2.92 8.15 9.35
N LEU A 205 3.94 9.01 9.29
CA LEU A 205 4.08 10.16 10.18
C LEU A 205 2.92 11.16 9.99
N LEU A 206 2.57 11.46 8.74
CA LEU A 206 1.46 12.35 8.41
C LEU A 206 0.12 11.78 8.91
N LEU A 207 -0.13 10.48 8.70
CA LEU A 207 -1.31 9.80 9.22
C LEU A 207 -1.39 9.89 10.74
N PHE A 208 -0.28 9.63 11.45
CA PHE A 208 -0.24 9.73 12.90
C PHE A 208 -0.63 11.14 13.38
N VAL A 209 -0.01 12.18 12.80
CA VAL A 209 -0.32 13.58 13.13
C VAL A 209 -1.78 13.92 12.83
N LEU A 210 -2.27 13.54 11.64
CA LEU A 210 -3.66 13.79 11.24
C LEU A 210 -4.67 13.06 12.13
N SER A 211 -4.39 11.81 12.53
CA SER A 211 -5.23 11.06 13.46
C SER A 211 -5.34 11.75 14.82
N VAL A 212 -4.23 12.25 15.38
CA VAL A 212 -4.24 13.02 16.63
C VAL A 212 -5.05 14.31 16.48
N LEU A 213 -4.88 15.03 15.37
CA LEU A 213 -5.62 16.26 15.08
C LEU A 213 -7.12 16.01 14.91
N LEU A 214 -7.51 14.93 14.23
CA LEU A 214 -8.89 14.51 14.05
C LEU A 214 -9.56 14.16 15.38
N LEU A 215 -8.87 13.40 16.24
CA LEU A 215 -9.39 13.06 17.57
C LEU A 215 -9.63 14.32 18.40
N LYS A 216 -8.66 15.24 18.44
CA LYS A 216 -8.78 16.51 19.16
C LYS A 216 -9.98 17.32 18.65
N GLN A 217 -10.14 17.44 17.33
CA GLN A 217 -11.24 18.19 16.73
C GLN A 217 -12.61 17.53 17.03
N ALA A 218 -12.68 16.20 16.98
CA ALA A 218 -13.91 15.47 17.31
C ALA A 218 -14.32 15.69 18.77
N THR A 219 -13.37 15.71 19.72
CA THR A 219 -13.65 16.01 21.13
C THR A 219 -14.16 17.44 21.33
N ILE A 220 -13.56 18.43 20.65
CA ILE A 220 -14.01 19.82 20.71
C ILE A 220 -15.45 19.96 20.20
N ILE A 221 -15.75 19.37 19.04
CA ILE A 221 -17.09 19.42 18.45
C ILE A 221 -18.10 18.75 19.39
N ARG A 222 -17.76 17.59 19.96
CA ARG A 222 -18.64 16.88 20.91
C ARG A 222 -18.89 17.67 22.19
N GLY A 223 -17.89 18.40 22.70
CA GLY A 223 -18.04 19.33 23.82
C GLY A 223 -19.05 20.44 23.50
N ASN A 224 -18.86 21.13 22.38
CA ASN A 224 -19.76 22.21 21.94
C ASN A 224 -21.22 21.75 21.75
N PHE A 225 -21.44 20.53 21.26
CA PHE A 225 -22.79 19.96 21.15
C PHE A 225 -23.41 19.65 22.51
N ARG A 226 -22.63 19.12 23.46
CA ARG A 226 -23.12 18.84 24.81
C ARG A 226 -23.53 20.12 25.53
N ASP A 227 -22.73 21.17 25.40
CA ASP A 227 -23.02 22.47 26.03
C ASP A 227 -24.29 23.10 25.44
N LYS A 228 -24.48 23.05 24.11
CA LYS A 228 -25.71 23.53 23.45
C LYS A 228 -26.98 22.77 23.91
N ASN A 229 -26.89 21.46 24.12
CA ASN A 229 -28.03 20.69 24.61
C ASN A 229 -28.40 21.10 26.05
N ASN A 230 -27.40 21.29 26.93
CA ASN A 230 -27.64 21.72 28.31
C ASN A 230 -28.26 23.12 28.39
N TYR A 231 -27.86 24.05 27.51
CA TYR A 231 -28.49 25.38 27.43
C TYR A 231 -29.94 25.34 26.93
N SER A 232 -30.25 24.41 26.01
CA SER A 232 -31.62 24.26 25.48
C SER A 232 -32.57 23.70 26.54
N GLU A 233 -32.09 22.80 27.40
CA GLU A 233 -32.87 22.15 28.46
C GLU A 233 -33.18 23.14 29.62
N HIS A 234 -32.24 24.01 29.98
CA HIS A 234 -32.48 25.06 30.97
C HIS A 234 -33.45 26.16 30.52
N ASN A 235 -33.52 26.44 29.21
CA ASN A 235 -34.46 27.43 28.65
C ASN A 235 -35.87 26.88 28.40
N LEU A 236 -36.10 25.58 28.62
CA LEU A 236 -37.39 24.90 28.48
C LEU A 236 -38.09 24.67 29.83
N VAL A 237 -37.58 25.23 30.94
CA VAL A 237 -38.32 25.28 32.20
C VAL A 237 -39.31 26.45 32.13
N PRO A 238 -40.62 26.22 31.90
CA PRO A 238 -41.60 27.31 32.03
C PRO A 238 -41.56 27.82 33.47
N MET A 239 -41.53 29.14 33.62
CA MET A 239 -41.88 29.78 34.88
C MET A 239 -43.31 29.38 35.23
N ASN A 240 -43.46 28.32 36.02
CA ASN A 240 -44.68 28.11 36.79
C ASN A 240 -44.56 28.96 38.05
N GLU A 241 -45.47 29.93 38.10
CA GLU A 241 -45.99 30.69 39.25
C GLU A 241 -45.12 31.82 39.84
#